data_AF-A0A2U1M8K0-F1
#
_entry.id   AF-A0A2U1M8K0-F1
#
_cell.length_a   1.000
_cell.length_b   1.000
_cell.length_c   1.000
_cell.angle_alpha   90.00
_cell.angle_beta   90.00
_cell.angle_gamma   90.00
#
_symmetry.space_group_name_H-M   'P 1'
#
loop_
_entity.id
_entity.type
_entity.pdbx_description
1 polymer ?
#
loop_
_entity_poly.entity_id
_entity_poly.type
_entity_poly.pdbx_seq_one_letter_code
_entity_poly.pdbx_strand_id
1 'polypeptide(L)'
;MKWKGWTSLKCKVMVWRAAINRLPTKDALLARGVSVQNQLCDFCSSAVESSNHLFTGCSFADEFWSRVASWCRIPPIYAFEVTDLVDLADYQGTTSIGKYILRGILITSIWALWNERNNRIFKDTKRRAIEVVEHIKSMSFFWIRNRSRFKDLDWIAWCNYPLSLL
;
A
#
# COMPACT_ATOMS: atom_id res chain seq x y z
N MET A 1 1.55 10.55 11.46
CA MET A 1 1.03 10.87 10.10
C MET A 1 1.51 12.21 9.50
N LYS A 2 2.64 12.21 8.79
CA LYS A 2 3.06 13.32 7.91
C LYS A 2 2.57 13.07 6.48
N TRP A 3 1.60 13.82 5.98
CA TRP A 3 1.02 13.66 4.63
C TRP A 3 1.76 14.45 3.51
N LYS A 4 2.95 14.98 3.82
CA LYS A 4 3.83 15.64 2.84
C LYS A 4 4.50 14.56 1.99
N GLY A 5 4.39 14.65 0.68
CA GLY A 5 4.92 13.64 -0.24
C GLY A 5 4.50 13.87 -1.69
N TRP A 6 5.17 13.16 -2.60
CA TRP A 6 4.99 13.20 -4.05
C TRP A 6 3.79 12.38 -4.55
N THR A 7 3.16 11.59 -3.68
CA THR A 7 1.95 10.83 -4.00
C THR A 7 0.75 11.74 -4.21
N SER A 8 -0.21 11.30 -5.04
CA SER A 8 -1.41 12.09 -5.31
C SER A 8 -2.26 12.36 -4.06
N LEU A 9 -3.00 13.48 -4.04
CA LEU A 9 -3.93 13.80 -2.95
C LEU A 9 -5.00 12.72 -2.80
N LYS A 10 -5.51 12.18 -3.92
CA LYS A 10 -6.48 11.07 -3.93
C LYS A 10 -5.96 9.85 -3.15
N CYS A 11 -4.70 9.46 -3.37
CA CYS A 11 -4.09 8.36 -2.63
C CYS A 11 -3.99 8.67 -1.14
N LYS A 12 -3.51 9.86 -0.79
CA LYS A 12 -3.37 10.28 0.61
C LYS A 12 -4.70 10.30 1.35
N VAL A 13 -5.76 10.85 0.75
CA VAL A 13 -7.11 10.85 1.34
C VAL A 13 -7.64 9.43 1.52
N MET A 14 -7.43 8.54 0.55
CA MET A 14 -7.84 7.14 0.68
C MET A 14 -7.10 6.45 1.84
N VAL A 15 -5.77 6.57 1.90
CA VAL A 15 -4.97 5.98 2.99
C VAL A 15 -5.36 6.56 4.35
N TRP A 16 -5.63 7.87 4.42
CA TRP A 16 -6.14 8.48 5.65
C TRP A 16 -7.48 7.85 6.06
N ARG A 17 -8.42 7.68 5.13
CA ARG A 17 -9.70 6.99 5.39
C ARG A 17 -9.51 5.54 5.82
N ALA A 18 -8.51 4.85 5.27
CA ALA A 18 -8.15 3.50 5.68
C ALA A 18 -7.68 3.48 7.14
N ALA A 19 -6.79 4.41 7.51
CA ALA A 19 -6.26 4.55 8.87
C ALA A 19 -7.31 4.87 9.95
N ILE A 20 -8.47 5.41 9.56
CA ILE A 20 -9.59 5.67 10.48
C ILE A 20 -10.77 4.70 10.28
N ASN A 21 -10.55 3.56 9.62
CA ASN A 21 -11.57 2.53 9.34
C ASN A 21 -12.84 3.08 8.64
N ARG A 22 -12.66 4.03 7.70
CA ARG A 22 -13.74 4.69 6.93
C ARG A 22 -13.78 4.26 5.46
N LEU A 23 -13.14 3.16 5.09
CA LEU A 23 -13.32 2.55 3.77
C LEU A 23 -14.59 1.68 3.71
N PRO A 24 -15.15 1.44 2.52
CA PRO A 24 -16.28 0.54 2.33
C PRO A 24 -15.81 -0.93 2.25
N THR A 25 -15.17 -1.42 3.30
CA THR A 25 -14.89 -2.84 3.50
C THR A 25 -16.19 -3.58 3.80
N LYS A 26 -16.23 -4.90 3.58
CA LYS A 26 -17.47 -5.69 3.70
C LYS A 26 -18.06 -5.60 5.11
N ASP A 27 -17.24 -5.65 6.16
CA ASP A 27 -17.66 -5.41 7.54
C ASP A 27 -18.32 -4.03 7.75
N ALA A 28 -17.71 -2.97 7.22
CA ALA A 28 -18.17 -1.60 7.36
C ALA A 28 -19.43 -1.32 6.53
N LEU A 29 -19.63 -2.03 5.42
CA LEU A 29 -20.85 -1.98 4.63
C LEU A 29 -22.01 -2.62 5.39
N LEU A 30 -21.79 -3.81 5.96
CA LEU A 30 -22.80 -4.50 6.78
C LEU A 30 -23.19 -3.68 8.01
N ALA A 31 -22.21 -3.09 8.70
CA ALA A 31 -22.46 -2.20 9.84
C ALA A 31 -23.30 -0.97 9.48
N ARG A 32 -23.40 -0.60 8.19
CA ARG A 32 -24.23 0.50 7.68
C ARG A 32 -25.55 0.01 7.08
N GLY A 33 -25.90 -1.27 7.24
CA GLY A 33 -27.13 -1.85 6.70
C GLY A 33 -27.09 -2.15 5.20
N VAL A 34 -25.91 -2.11 4.57
CA VAL A 34 -25.76 -2.50 3.16
C VAL A 34 -25.57 -4.02 3.10
N SER A 35 -26.45 -4.70 2.36
CA SER A 35 -26.35 -6.15 2.17
C SER A 35 -25.10 -6.52 1.36
N VAL A 36 -24.35 -7.51 1.84
CA VAL A 36 -23.15 -8.05 1.19
C VAL A 36 -23.32 -9.56 1.05
N GLN A 37 -23.23 -10.08 -0.17
CA GLN A 37 -23.46 -11.51 -0.46
C GLN A 37 -22.43 -12.45 0.18
N ASN A 38 -21.17 -12.02 0.25
CA ASN A 38 -20.07 -12.78 0.85
C ASN A 38 -19.20 -11.82 1.67
N GLN A 39 -19.00 -12.14 2.95
CA GLN A 39 -18.22 -11.33 3.89
C GLN A 39 -16.72 -11.61 3.86
N LEU A 40 -16.31 -12.74 3.26
CA LEU A 40 -14.92 -13.18 3.22
C LEU A 40 -14.07 -12.23 2.37
N CYS A 41 -12.81 -12.06 2.78
CA CYS A 41 -11.82 -11.26 2.08
C CYS A 41 -11.59 -11.75 0.64
N ASP A 42 -11.63 -10.84 -0.33
CA ASP A 42 -11.39 -11.18 -1.75
C ASP A 42 -9.91 -11.49 -2.06
N PHE A 43 -9.04 -11.34 -1.06
CA PHE A 43 -7.63 -11.71 -1.17
C PHE A 43 -7.33 -13.14 -0.78
N CYS A 44 -7.78 -13.57 0.40
CA CYS A 44 -7.45 -14.88 0.96
C CYS A 44 -8.65 -15.82 1.12
N SER A 45 -9.88 -15.28 1.06
CA SER A 45 -11.13 -16.02 1.26
C SER A 45 -11.21 -16.81 2.59
N SER A 46 -10.41 -16.45 3.59
CA SER A 46 -10.30 -17.21 4.85
C SER A 46 -10.86 -16.50 6.09
N ALA A 47 -11.05 -15.18 6.05
CA ALA A 47 -11.61 -14.40 7.14
C ALA A 47 -12.47 -13.24 6.62
N VAL A 48 -13.28 -12.65 7.50
CA VAL A 48 -14.13 -11.50 7.18
C VAL A 48 -13.25 -10.32 6.75
N GLU A 49 -13.64 -9.63 5.68
CA GLU A 49 -12.93 -8.45 5.21
C GLU A 49 -13.19 -7.26 6.14
N SER A 50 -12.14 -6.86 6.85
CA SER A 50 -12.01 -5.57 7.54
C SER A 50 -10.85 -4.78 6.96
N SER A 51 -10.73 -3.50 7.31
CA SER A 51 -9.60 -2.67 6.85
C SER A 51 -8.26 -3.27 7.33
N ASN A 52 -8.14 -3.63 8.61
CA ASN A 52 -6.92 -4.25 9.13
C ASN A 52 -6.64 -5.59 8.43
N HIS A 53 -7.63 -6.48 8.28
CA HIS A 53 -7.41 -7.74 7.59
C HIS A 53 -6.98 -7.55 6.12
N LEU A 54 -7.60 -6.60 5.42
CA LEU A 54 -7.30 -6.31 4.01
C LEU A 54 -5.87 -5.80 3.80
N PHE A 55 -5.40 -4.90 4.67
CA PHE A 55 -4.11 -4.24 4.48
C PHE A 55 -2.95 -4.90 5.23
N THR A 56 -3.20 -5.62 6.32
CA THR A 56 -2.12 -6.17 7.16
C THR A 56 -2.33 -7.63 7.54
N GLY A 57 -3.58 -8.07 7.71
CA GLY A 57 -3.88 -9.37 8.32
C GLY A 57 -4.09 -10.57 7.40
N CYS A 58 -4.17 -10.38 6.07
CA CYS A 58 -4.41 -11.50 5.15
C CYS A 58 -3.11 -12.04 4.51
N SER A 59 -3.09 -13.32 4.14
CA SER A 59 -1.92 -13.98 3.56
C SER A 59 -1.40 -13.31 2.29
N PHE A 60 -2.29 -12.73 1.47
CA PHE A 60 -1.90 -11.95 0.30
C PHE A 60 -1.20 -10.65 0.68
N ALA A 61 -1.69 -9.95 1.71
CA ALA A 61 -1.08 -8.72 2.20
C ALA A 61 0.30 -9.01 2.80
N ASP A 62 0.43 -10.11 3.55
CA ASP A 62 1.72 -10.58 4.10
C ASP A 62 2.76 -10.83 2.99
N GLU A 63 2.39 -11.62 1.96
CA GLU A 63 3.28 -11.86 0.81
C GLU A 63 3.63 -10.55 0.10
N PHE A 64 2.65 -9.68 -0.09
CA PHE A 64 2.84 -8.38 -0.74
C PHE A 64 3.82 -7.49 0.04
N TRP A 65 3.66 -7.37 1.36
CA TRP A 65 4.54 -6.55 2.20
C TRP A 65 5.93 -7.15 2.31
N SER A 66 6.07 -8.47 2.37
CA SER A 66 7.37 -9.15 2.31
C SER A 66 8.15 -8.77 1.05
N ARG A 67 7.48 -8.73 -0.10
CA ARG A 67 8.07 -8.28 -1.38
C ARG A 67 8.40 -6.80 -1.39
N VAL A 68 7.56 -5.93 -0.81
CA VAL A 68 7.84 -4.49 -0.68
C VAL A 68 9.05 -4.26 0.24
N ALA A 69 9.14 -4.99 1.35
CA ALA A 69 10.25 -4.92 2.29
C ALA A 69 11.57 -5.34 1.62
N SER A 70 11.54 -6.46 0.88
CA SER A 70 12.67 -6.94 0.09
C SER A 70 13.12 -5.93 -0.96
N TRP A 71 12.19 -5.34 -1.72
CA TRP A 71 12.48 -4.32 -2.72
C TRP A 71 13.12 -3.06 -2.08
N CYS A 72 12.59 -2.62 -0.94
CA CYS A 72 13.13 -1.48 -0.20
C CYS A 72 14.38 -1.81 0.64
N ARG A 73 14.81 -3.08 0.71
CA ARG A 73 15.88 -3.58 1.60
C ARG A 73 15.72 -3.12 3.05
N ILE A 74 14.49 -3.15 3.55
CA ILE A 74 14.14 -2.83 4.94
C ILE A 74 13.80 -4.12 5.71
N PRO A 75 13.84 -4.11 7.05
CA PRO A 75 13.40 -5.25 7.84
C PRO A 75 11.95 -5.66 7.51
N PRO A 76 11.58 -6.92 7.77
CA PRO A 76 10.21 -7.39 7.56
C PRO A 76 9.18 -6.44 8.18
N ILE A 77 8.09 -6.20 7.46
CA ILE A 77 7.03 -5.28 7.88
C ILE A 77 6.02 -6.06 8.71
N TYR A 78 6.03 -5.82 10.02
CA TYR A 78 5.00 -6.30 10.92
C TYR A 78 4.08 -5.14 11.27
N ALA A 79 2.83 -5.23 10.83
CA ALA A 79 1.80 -4.23 11.07
C ALA A 79 0.51 -4.94 11.49
N PHE A 80 -0.20 -4.38 12.44
CA PHE A 80 -1.51 -4.88 12.89
C PHE A 80 -2.64 -3.94 12.47
N GLU A 81 -2.32 -2.66 12.32
CA GLU A 81 -3.22 -1.61 11.87
C GLU A 81 -2.67 -0.89 10.63
N VAL A 82 -3.56 -0.21 9.90
CA VAL A 82 -3.16 0.62 8.76
C VAL A 82 -2.27 1.79 9.20
N THR A 83 -2.46 2.29 10.42
CA THR A 83 -1.64 3.33 11.05
C THR A 83 -0.17 2.92 11.17
N ASP A 84 0.10 1.65 11.54
CA ASP A 84 1.46 1.11 11.62
C ASP A 84 2.17 1.22 10.27
N LEU A 85 1.48 0.91 9.16
CA LEU A 85 2.03 1.05 7.81
C LEU A 85 2.31 2.50 7.42
N VAL A 86 1.48 3.45 7.87
CA VAL A 86 1.66 4.88 7.56
C VAL A 86 2.84 5.47 8.31
N ASP A 87 3.04 5.06 9.56
CA ASP A 87 4.11 5.57 10.41
C ASP A 87 5.42 4.74 10.27
N LEU A 88 5.39 3.58 9.62
CA LEU A 88 6.53 2.69 9.36
C LEU A 88 7.77 3.43 8.83
N ALA A 89 7.57 4.38 7.91
CA ALA A 89 8.67 5.15 7.34
C ALA A 89 9.47 5.94 8.39
N ASP A 90 8.83 6.39 9.47
CA ASP A 90 9.51 7.13 10.53
C ASP A 90 10.42 6.24 11.39
N TYR A 91 10.10 4.94 11.49
CA TYR A 91 10.85 3.92 12.23
C TYR A 91 11.94 3.25 11.41
N GLN A 92 11.66 2.93 10.13
CA GLN A 92 12.58 2.14 9.29
C GLN A 92 13.41 2.98 8.31
N GLY A 93 13.04 4.24 8.07
CA GLY A 93 13.85 5.12 7.23
C GLY A 93 15.06 5.67 7.98
N THR A 94 16.26 5.55 7.40
CA THR A 94 17.52 5.96 8.04
C THR A 94 17.82 7.46 7.86
N THR A 95 17.57 8.02 6.67
CA THR A 95 17.78 9.45 6.39
C THR A 95 16.46 10.19 6.09
N SER A 96 16.48 11.53 6.14
CA SER A 96 15.31 12.35 5.81
C SER A 96 14.77 12.09 4.39
N ILE A 97 15.67 11.86 3.43
CA ILE A 97 15.33 11.50 2.05
C ILE A 97 14.76 10.08 1.99
N GLY A 98 15.38 9.12 2.68
CA GLY A 98 14.86 7.76 2.80
C GLY A 98 13.45 7.70 3.34
N LYS A 99 13.20 8.39 4.47
CA LYS A 99 11.86 8.52 5.07
C LYS A 99 10.85 9.12 4.09
N TYR A 100 11.28 10.08 3.28
CA TYR A 100 10.43 10.72 2.27
C TYR A 100 10.08 9.78 1.10
N ILE A 101 11.05 9.03 0.59
CA ILE A 101 10.86 8.06 -0.50
C ILE A 101 10.01 6.88 0.00
N LEU A 102 10.41 6.27 1.11
CA LEU A 102 9.74 5.10 1.70
C LEU A 102 8.28 5.41 2.01
N ARG A 103 7.98 6.57 2.62
CA ARG A 103 6.60 6.99 2.89
C ARG A 103 5.76 7.06 1.61
N GLY A 104 6.31 7.58 0.52
CA GLY A 104 5.62 7.63 -0.75
C GLY A 104 5.36 6.24 -1.34
N ILE A 105 6.31 5.31 -1.20
CA ILE A 105 6.13 3.90 -1.58
C ILE A 105 5.01 3.27 -0.74
N LEU A 106 5.02 3.40 0.58
CA LEU A 106 4.01 2.82 1.48
C LEU A 106 2.59 3.34 1.18
N ILE A 107 2.43 4.65 0.96
CA ILE A 107 1.14 5.23 0.56
C ILE A 107 0.68 4.67 -0.80
N THR A 108 1.62 4.53 -1.76
CA THR A 108 1.34 3.96 -3.08
C THR A 108 0.95 2.49 -2.98
N SER A 109 1.57 1.73 -2.07
CA SER A 109 1.29 0.32 -1.80
C SER A 109 -0.09 0.11 -1.19
N ILE A 110 -0.47 0.86 -0.15
CA ILE A 110 -1.82 0.80 0.44
C ILE A 110 -2.86 1.18 -0.62
N TRP A 111 -2.57 2.19 -1.45
CA TRP A 111 -3.41 2.54 -2.59
C TRP A 111 -3.56 1.40 -3.60
N ALA A 112 -2.48 0.72 -3.96
CA ALA A 112 -2.53 -0.39 -4.91
C ALA A 112 -3.30 -1.59 -4.37
N LEU A 113 -3.14 -1.95 -3.09
CA LEU A 113 -3.93 -3.00 -2.44
C LEU A 113 -5.42 -2.68 -2.49
N TRP A 114 -5.83 -1.45 -2.15
CA TRP A 114 -7.23 -1.05 -2.24
C TRP A 114 -7.80 -1.18 -3.67
N ASN A 115 -7.03 -0.78 -4.69
CA ASN A 115 -7.47 -0.93 -6.08
C ASN A 115 -7.48 -2.38 -6.55
N GLU A 116 -6.51 -3.20 -6.13
CA GLU A 116 -6.50 -4.63 -6.43
C GLU A 116 -7.74 -5.31 -5.86
N ARG A 117 -8.09 -5.03 -4.60
CA ARG A 117 -9.34 -5.51 -3.99
C ARG A 117 -10.55 -5.10 -4.81
N ASN A 118 -10.66 -3.84 -5.20
CA ASN A 118 -11.79 -3.36 -6.00
C ASN A 118 -11.82 -4.01 -7.39
N ASN A 119 -10.67 -4.22 -8.04
CA ASN A 119 -10.63 -4.89 -9.33
C ASN A 119 -11.04 -6.36 -9.22
N ARG A 120 -10.70 -7.05 -8.13
CA ARG A 120 -11.19 -8.42 -7.88
C ARG A 120 -12.71 -8.50 -7.77
N ILE A 121 -13.33 -7.52 -7.13
CA ILE A 121 -14.80 -7.47 -6.97
C ILE A 121 -15.50 -7.06 -8.26
N PHE A 122 -15.03 -5.98 -8.90
CA PHE A 122 -15.79 -5.31 -9.98
C PHE A 122 -15.34 -5.70 -11.38
N LYS A 123 -14.20 -6.38 -11.52
CA LYS A 123 -13.61 -6.75 -12.82
C LYS A 123 -13.13 -8.20 -12.89
N ASP A 124 -13.30 -8.97 -11.81
CA ASP A 124 -12.84 -10.36 -11.68
C ASP A 124 -11.37 -10.58 -12.07
N THR A 125 -10.50 -9.58 -11.86
CA THR A 125 -9.06 -9.71 -12.11
C THR A 125 -8.33 -10.02 -10.82
N LYS A 126 -7.54 -11.10 -10.78
CA LYS A 126 -6.80 -11.55 -9.58
C LYS A 126 -5.31 -11.60 -9.86
N ARG A 127 -4.61 -10.47 -9.69
CA ARG A 127 -3.15 -10.42 -9.85
C ARG A 127 -2.44 -11.06 -8.66
N ARG A 128 -1.32 -11.73 -8.91
CA ARG A 128 -0.41 -12.20 -7.85
C ARG A 128 0.25 -11.02 -7.15
N ALA A 129 0.69 -11.21 -5.92
CA ALA A 129 1.32 -10.14 -5.14
C ALA A 129 2.52 -9.52 -5.87
N ILE A 130 3.34 -10.33 -6.55
CA ILE A 130 4.46 -9.84 -7.37
C ILE A 130 4.02 -8.89 -8.49
N GLU A 131 2.91 -9.15 -9.16
CA GLU A 131 2.41 -8.30 -10.24
C GLU A 131 1.89 -6.96 -9.71
N VAL A 132 1.31 -6.96 -8.49
CA VAL A 132 0.94 -5.73 -7.80
C VAL A 132 2.20 -4.96 -7.36
N VAL A 133 3.25 -5.65 -6.93
CA VAL A 133 4.55 -5.02 -6.60
C VAL A 133 5.21 -4.38 -7.83
N GLU A 134 5.21 -5.06 -8.98
CA GLU A 134 5.73 -4.48 -10.23
C GLU A 134 4.90 -3.25 -10.68
N HIS A 135 3.59 -3.30 -10.47
CA HIS A 135 2.73 -2.15 -10.73
C HIS A 135 3.05 -0.94 -9.83
N ILE A 136 3.27 -1.14 -8.52
CA ILE A 136 3.65 -0.03 -7.64
C ILE A 136 5.04 0.51 -7.97
N LYS A 137 6.00 -0.32 -8.40
CA LYS A 137 7.33 0.16 -8.83
C LYS A 137 7.18 1.20 -9.94
N SER A 138 6.41 0.85 -10.98
CA SER A 138 6.12 1.75 -12.10
C SER A 138 5.37 3.01 -11.66
N MET A 139 4.25 2.85 -10.95
CA MET A 139 3.42 3.97 -10.52
C MET A 139 4.16 4.94 -9.60
N SER A 140 4.89 4.40 -8.61
CA SER A 140 5.68 5.19 -7.68
C SER A 140 6.80 5.94 -8.38
N PHE A 141 7.53 5.29 -9.30
CA PHE A 141 8.59 5.90 -10.11
C PHE A 141 8.07 7.10 -10.89
N PHE A 142 6.97 6.93 -11.64
CA PHE A 142 6.39 8.02 -12.42
C PHE A 142 5.96 9.17 -11.52
N TRP A 143 5.37 8.91 -10.37
CA TRP A 143 4.96 9.97 -9.46
C TRP A 143 6.14 10.69 -8.82
N ILE A 144 7.14 9.98 -8.29
CA ILE A 144 8.29 10.65 -7.67
C ILE A 144 9.05 11.49 -8.70
N ARG A 145 9.25 10.97 -9.92
CA ARG A 145 9.96 11.68 -10.99
C ARG A 145 9.22 12.94 -11.43
N ASN A 146 7.89 12.87 -11.56
CA ASN A 146 7.11 14.01 -12.05
C ASN A 146 6.65 14.97 -10.96
N ARG A 147 6.54 14.54 -9.69
CA ARG A 147 5.91 15.30 -8.60
C ARG A 147 6.84 15.61 -7.43
N SER A 148 8.13 15.33 -7.57
CA SER A 148 9.17 15.71 -6.60
C SER A 148 10.35 16.41 -7.30
N ARG A 149 11.38 16.75 -6.50
CA ARG A 149 12.66 17.29 -6.98
C ARG A 149 13.57 16.25 -7.67
N PHE A 150 13.27 14.96 -7.54
CA PHE A 150 14.10 13.88 -8.06
C PHE A 150 13.77 13.58 -9.53
N LYS A 151 14.20 14.44 -10.47
CA LYS A 151 13.87 14.32 -11.91
C LYS A 151 14.70 13.29 -12.67
N ASP A 152 15.93 13.08 -12.23
CA ASP A 152 16.93 12.25 -12.90
C ASP A 152 17.02 10.84 -12.31
N LEU A 153 15.92 10.35 -11.75
CA LEU A 153 15.83 8.99 -11.23
C LEU A 153 15.94 7.99 -12.38
N ASP A 154 16.89 7.07 -12.25
CA ASP A 154 17.03 5.93 -13.14
C ASP A 154 16.02 4.83 -12.79
N TRP A 155 15.39 4.25 -13.82
CA TRP A 155 14.36 3.23 -13.67
C TRP A 155 14.92 1.91 -13.15
N ILE A 156 16.09 1.49 -13.62
CA ILE A 156 16.73 0.22 -13.23
C ILE A 156 17.18 0.32 -11.77
N ALA A 157 17.80 1.43 -11.39
CA ALA A 157 18.18 1.71 -10.01
C ALA A 157 16.95 1.72 -9.08
N TRP A 158 15.85 2.34 -9.50
CA TRP A 158 14.59 2.36 -8.74
C TRP A 158 14.02 0.95 -8.52
N CYS A 159 13.96 0.13 -9.57
CA CYS A 159 13.45 -1.23 -9.52
C CYS A 159 14.31 -2.16 -8.66
N ASN A 160 15.61 -1.91 -8.59
CA ASN A 160 16.56 -2.72 -7.81
C ASN A 160 16.63 -2.30 -6.33
N TYR A 161 16.75 -0.99 -6.06
CA TYR A 161 16.81 -0.46 -4.70
C TYR A 161 16.47 1.04 -4.68
N PRO A 162 15.21 1.42 -4.36
CA PRO A 162 14.74 2.81 -4.48
C PRO A 162 15.28 3.71 -3.37
N LEU A 163 15.80 3.12 -2.29
CA LEU A 163 16.47 3.84 -1.20
C LEU A 163 17.99 3.87 -1.39
N SER A 164 18.52 3.56 -2.58
CA SER A 164 19.95 3.73 -2.89
C SER A 164 20.42 5.20 -2.84
N LEU A 165 19.49 6.14 -2.91
CA LEU A 165 19.72 7.59 -2.83
C LEU A 165 19.84 8.10 -1.38
N LEU A 166 19.95 7.18 -0.42
CA LEU A 166 20.22 7.45 0.98
C LEU A 166 21.64 8.01 1.17
#